data_AF-A0A969TGJ4-F1
#
_entry.id   AF-A0A969TGJ4-F1
#
_cell.length_a   1.000
_cell.length_b   1.000
_cell.length_c   1.000
_cell.angle_alpha   90.00
_cell.angle_beta   90.00
_cell.angle_gamma   90.00
#
_symmetry.space_group_name_H-M   'P 1'
#
loop_
_entity.id
_entity.type
_entity.pdbx_description
1 polymer ?
#
loop_
_entity_poly.entity_id
_entity_poly.type
_entity_poly.pdbx_seq_one_letter_code
_entity_poly.pdbx_strand_id
1 'polypeptide(L)' 'MNIHFIGIGGIGMSALAQWCVHRGDRVTGSDVSESSIVEMLRAKVLK' A
#
# COMPACT_ATOMS: atom_id res chain seq x y z
N MET A 1 -2.77 6.56 12.45
CA MET A 1 -3.59 5.32 12.49
C MET A 1 -2.76 4.18 11.89
N ASN A 2 -2.99 2.92 12.27
CA ASN A 2 -2.38 1.77 11.62
C ASN A 2 -3.42 1.11 10.69
N ILE A 3 -3.14 1.08 9.40
CA ILE A 3 -4.06 0.57 8.37
C ILE A 3 -3.40 -0.60 7.65
N HIS A 4 -4.12 -1.71 7.49
CA HIS A 4 -3.68 -2.88 6.72
C HIS A 4 -4.60 -3.08 5.53
N PHE A 5 -4.05 -3.01 4.31
CA PHE A 5 -4.80 -3.26 3.07
C PHE A 5 -4.64 -4.71 2.62
N ILE A 6 -5.75 -5.39 2.33
CA ILE A 6 -5.77 -6.69 1.66
C ILE A 6 -6.01 -6.45 0.17
N GLY A 7 -5.15 -6.98 -0.69
CA GLY A 7 -5.15 -6.68 -2.13
C GLY A 7 -4.54 -5.32 -2.46
N ILE A 8 -3.47 -4.93 -1.74
CA ILE A 8 -2.85 -3.60 -1.85
C ILE A 8 -2.23 -3.34 -3.25
N GLY A 9 -1.93 -4.39 -4.00
CA GLY A 9 -1.42 -4.35 -5.36
C GLY A 9 -2.47 -4.00 -6.42
N GLY A 10 -3.75 -3.89 -6.04
CA GLY A 10 -4.78 -3.35 -6.92
C GLY A 10 -4.60 -1.85 -7.19
N ILE A 11 -4.97 -1.39 -8.39
CA ILE A 11 -4.77 0.02 -8.79
C ILE A 11 -5.52 1.02 -7.89
N GLY A 12 -6.72 0.68 -7.42
CA GLY A 12 -7.48 1.52 -6.49
C GLY A 12 -6.92 1.49 -5.07
N MET A 13 -6.59 0.29 -4.58
CA MET A 13 -6.10 0.10 -3.20
C MET A 13 -4.72 0.72 -3.01
N SER A 14 -3.85 0.64 -4.02
CA SER A 14 -2.54 1.29 -4.02
C SER A 14 -2.62 2.83 -4.00
N ALA A 15 -3.63 3.43 -4.65
CA ALA A 15 -3.86 4.87 -4.58
C ALA A 15 -4.30 5.30 -3.17
N LEU A 16 -5.23 4.55 -2.55
CA LEU A 16 -5.66 4.81 -1.18
C LEU A 16 -4.53 4.61 -0.16
N ALA A 17 -3.73 3.56 -0.32
CA ALA A 17 -2.56 3.30 0.52
C ALA A 17 -1.55 4.47 0.49
N GLN A 18 -1.28 5.01 -0.71
CA GLN A 18 -0.42 6.18 -0.87
C GLN A 18 -1.01 7.44 -0.21
N TRP A 19 -2.31 7.66 -0.36
CA TRP A 19 -2.99 8.79 0.29
C TRP A 19 -2.95 8.70 1.81
N CYS A 20 -3.18 7.51 2.38
CA CYS A 20 -3.07 7.27 3.82
C CYS A 20 -1.65 7.56 4.34
N VAL A 21 -0.61 7.13 3.62
CA VAL A 21 0.77 7.47 4.00
C VAL A 21 1.05 8.96 3.88
N HIS A 22 0.57 9.62 2.82
CA HIS A 22 0.70 11.07 2.69
C HIS A 22 0.05 11.83 3.85
N ARG A 23 -1.05 11.30 4.39
CA ARG A 23 -1.74 11.84 5.57
C ARG A 23 -1.00 11.58 6.89
N GLY A 24 0.06 10.76 6.89
CA GLY A 24 0.85 10.40 8.06
C GLY A 24 0.41 9.12 8.77
N ASP A 25 -0.46 8.31 8.15
CA ASP A 25 -0.82 7.01 8.70
C ASP A 25 0.25 5.95 8.40
N ARG A 26 0.38 4.97 9.30
CA ARG A 26 1.22 3.81 9.06
C ARG A 26 0.41 2.80 8.25
N VAL A 27 0.89 2.51 7.05
CA VAL A 27 0.21 1.59 6.14
C VAL A 27 1.03 0.32 5.98
N THR A 28 0.33 -0.82 6.06
CA THR A 28 0.84 -2.15 5.75
C THR A 28 -0.11 -2.79 4.74
N GLY A 29 0.30 -3.87 4.09
CA GLY A 29 -0.62 -4.59 3.22
C GLY A 29 -0.14 -5.96 2.80
N SER A 30 -1.08 -6.71 2.25
CA SER A 30 -0.90 -8.03 1.67
C SER A 30 -1.50 -8.06 0.27
N ASP A 31 -0.94 -8.90 -0.58
CA ASP A 31 -1.50 -9.22 -1.89
C ASP A 31 -1.22 -10.69 -2.21
N VAL A 32 -2.04 -11.27 -3.09
CA VAL A 32 -1.92 -12.68 -3.52
C VAL A 32 -0.75 -12.85 -4.48
N SER A 33 -0.41 -11.81 -5.25
CA SER A 33 0.67 -11.84 -6.23
C SER A 33 1.62 -10.67 -6.06
N GLU A 34 2.91 -10.90 -6.28
CA GLU A 34 3.85 -9.80 -6.46
C GLU A 34 3.58 -9.15 -7.82
N SER A 35 3.23 -7.87 -7.79
CA SER A 35 3.04 -7.04 -8.97
C SER A 35 3.98 -5.84 -8.93
N SER A 36 4.20 -5.21 -10.07
CA SER A 36 4.99 -3.97 -10.16
C SER A 36 4.44 -2.86 -9.25
N ILE A 37 3.13 -2.89 -8.94
CA ILE A 37 2.50 -1.98 -7.98
C ILE A 37 2.94 -2.29 -6.56
N VAL A 38 2.97 -3.57 -6.16
CA VAL A 38 3.43 -3.98 -4.82
C VAL A 38 4.90 -3.62 -4.63
N GLU A 39 5.75 -3.82 -5.64
CA GLU A 39 7.16 -3.39 -5.60
C GLU A 39 7.29 -1.86 -5.45
N MET A 40 6.52 -1.09 -6.23
CA MET A 40 6.51 0.37 -6.14
C MET A 40 6.06 0.85 -4.75
N LEU A 41 5.04 0.22 -4.17
CA LEU A 41 4.56 0.51 -2.82
C LEU A 41 5.58 0.14 -1.75
N ARG A 42 6.33 -0.96 -1.91
CA ARG A 42 7.45 -1.29 -1.00
C ARG A 42 8.50 -0.19 -0.97
N ALA A 43 8.86 0.36 -2.13
CA ALA A 43 9.85 1.42 -2.21
C ALA A 43 9.38 2.77 -1.65
N LYS A 44 8.06 3.06 -1.69
CA LYS A 44 7.51 4.38 -1.36
C LYS A 44 6.75 4.48 -0.04
N VAL A 45 6.12 3.39 0.40
CA VAL A 45 4.99 3.41 1.35
C VAL A 45 5.22 2.48 2.53
N LEU A 46 5.87 1.34 2.33
CA LEU A 46 6.10 0.35 3.39
C LEU A 46 7.37 0.67 4.18
N LYS A 47 7.20 1.26 5.36
CA LYS A 47 8.22 1.34 6.43
C LYS A 47 7.86 0.41 7.59
#